data_AF-A0A2R7QY46-F1
#
_entry.id   AF-A0A2R7QY46-F1
#
_cell.length_a   1.000
_cell.length_b   1.000
_cell.length_c   1.000
_cell.angle_alpha   90.00
_cell.angle_beta   90.00
_cell.angle_gamma   90.00
#
_symmetry.space_group_name_H-M   'P 1'
#
loop_
_entity.id
_entity.type
_entity.pdbx_description
1 polymer ?
#
loop_
_entity_poly.entity_id
_entity_poly.type
_entity_poly.pdbx_seq_one_letter_code
_entity_poly.pdbx_strand_id
1 'polypeptide(L)'
;MSSALTKRIVLTAEPRDRPYELRDAQVRGLILRVQPSGHKAWIVTWAHGKRRTLGSVEHLTLDQARDQARQAVAEYVQSGLPALAKTKPTSCDVQIARPRMQCL
;
A
#
# COMPACT_ATOMS: atom_id res chain seq x y z
N MET A 1 -8.42 -14.66 13.61
CA MET A 1 -9.44 -13.93 12.80
C MET A 1 -8.74 -12.85 11.99
N SER A 2 -8.64 -12.98 10.67
CA SER A 2 -8.17 -11.91 9.78
C SER A 2 -9.37 -11.09 9.31
N SER A 3 -9.46 -9.83 9.71
CA SER A 3 -10.51 -8.92 9.25
C SER A 3 -10.05 -8.15 8.01
N ALA A 4 -10.96 -7.87 7.08
CA ALA A 4 -10.65 -7.01 5.94
C ALA A 4 -10.29 -5.61 6.44
N LEU A 5 -9.16 -5.06 5.98
CA LEU A 5 -8.85 -3.67 6.24
C LEU A 5 -9.79 -2.79 5.41
N THR A 6 -10.32 -1.77 6.07
CA THR A 6 -11.17 -0.74 5.46
C THR A 6 -10.54 0.61 5.75
N LYS A 7 -10.73 1.60 4.88
CA LYS A 7 -10.23 2.98 5.07
C LYS A 7 -10.52 3.51 6.48
N ARG A 8 -11.71 3.25 7.01
CA ARG A 8 -12.10 3.59 8.39
C ARG A 8 -11.17 2.97 9.43
N ILE A 9 -10.90 1.67 9.35
CA ILE A 9 -10.02 0.95 10.29
C ILE A 9 -8.61 1.54 10.29
N VAL A 10 -8.08 1.88 9.11
CA VAL A 10 -6.74 2.48 8.97
C VAL A 10 -6.68 3.85 9.64
N LEU A 11 -7.74 4.65 9.51
CA LEU A 11 -7.84 5.98 10.11
C LEU A 11 -8.05 5.92 11.61
N THR A 12 -8.90 5.01 12.10
CA THR A 12 -9.19 4.82 13.53
C THR A 12 -8.12 4.00 14.25
N ALA A 13 -7.11 3.50 13.54
CA ALA A 13 -6.01 2.76 14.15
C ALA A 13 -5.12 3.71 14.96
N GLU A 14 -5.31 3.68 16.28
CA GLU A 14 -4.55 4.47 17.24
C GLU A 14 -3.20 3.80 17.57
N PRO A 15 -2.15 4.61 17.82
CA PRO A 15 -0.89 4.08 18.32
C PRO A 15 -1.09 3.41 19.70
N ARG A 16 -0.29 2.38 19.96
CA ARG A 16 -0.22 1.69 21.25
C ARG A 16 1.21 1.72 21.75
N ASP A 17 1.45 1.42 23.02
CA ASP A 17 2.79 1.37 23.63
C ASP A 17 3.77 0.46 22.89
N ARG A 18 3.26 -0.53 22.16
CA ARG A 18 4.06 -1.45 21.34
C ARG A 18 3.59 -1.41 19.88
N PRO A 19 4.53 -1.54 18.92
CA PRO A 19 4.17 -1.63 17.52
C PRO A 19 3.29 -2.85 17.29
N TYR A 20 2.20 -2.67 16.55
CA TYR A 20 1.29 -3.75 16.21
C TYR A 20 1.03 -3.81 14.70
N GLU A 21 0.61 -4.99 14.27
CA GLU A 21 0.43 -5.33 12.86
C GLU A 21 -1.01 -5.78 12.62
N LEU A 22 -1.69 -5.12 11.69
CA LEU A 22 -3.02 -5.51 11.23
C LEU A 22 -2.92 -6.16 9.86
N ARG A 23 -3.40 -7.38 9.71
CA ARG A 23 -3.38 -8.11 8.43
C ARG A 23 -4.63 -7.80 7.63
N ASP A 24 -4.47 -7.55 6.33
CA ASP A 24 -5.59 -7.48 5.41
C ASP A 24 -6.10 -8.88 5.06
N ALA A 25 -7.43 -9.04 5.03
CA ALA A 25 -8.06 -10.27 4.57
C ALA A 25 -8.23 -10.32 3.05
N GLN A 26 -8.29 -9.17 2.36
CA GLN A 26 -8.48 -9.15 0.91
C GLN A 26 -7.20 -9.49 0.15
N VAL A 27 -6.07 -8.92 0.56
CA VAL A 27 -4.76 -9.23 -0.05
C VAL A 27 -3.89 -9.99 0.94
N ARG A 28 -3.61 -11.26 0.61
CA ARG A 28 -2.72 -12.09 1.42
C ARG A 28 -1.34 -11.45 1.49
N GLY A 29 -0.82 -11.35 2.71
CA GLY A 29 0.51 -10.80 2.95
C GLY A 29 0.54 -9.28 3.12
N LEU A 30 -0.55 -8.55 2.85
CA LEU A 30 -0.61 -7.12 3.15
C LEU A 30 -0.85 -6.89 4.64
N ILE A 31 -0.02 -6.05 5.24
CA ILE A 31 0.00 -5.75 6.67
C ILE A 31 0.11 -4.24 6.85
N LEU A 32 -0.74 -3.67 7.69
CA LEU A 32 -0.58 -2.33 8.23
C LEU A 32 0.20 -2.41 9.54
N ARG A 33 1.40 -1.83 9.58
CA ARG A 33 2.16 -1.67 10.81
C ARG A 33 1.89 -0.29 11.39
N VAL A 34 1.46 -0.25 12.65
CA VAL A 34 1.26 0.98 13.40
C VAL A 34 2.34 1.06 14.47
N GLN A 35 3.11 2.15 14.45
CA GLN A 35 4.15 2.42 15.43
C GLN A 35 3.57 3.17 16.65
N PRO A 36 4.20 3.06 17.83
CA PRO A 36 3.84 3.86 19.02
C PRO A 36 3.92 5.37 18.76
N SER A 37 4.78 5.80 17.84
CA SER A 37 4.92 7.18 17.40
C SER A 37 3.74 7.69 16.56
N GLY A 38 2.76 6.85 16.23
CA GLY A 38 1.63 7.20 15.38
C GLY A 38 1.87 6.97 13.89
N HIS A 39 3.12 6.73 13.48
CA HIS A 39 3.46 6.43 12.09
C HIS A 39 2.85 5.09 11.66
N LYS A 40 2.22 5.10 10.49
CA LYS A 40 1.61 3.92 9.88
C LYS A 40 2.29 3.58 8.57
N ALA A 41 2.71 2.33 8.41
CA ALA A 41 3.40 1.87 7.22
C ALA A 41 2.76 0.59 6.68
N TRP A 42 2.64 0.54 5.36
CA TRP A 42 2.25 -0.65 4.62
C TRP A 42 3.45 -1.56 4.42
N ILE A 43 3.29 -2.81 4.84
CA ILE A 43 4.27 -3.87 4.66
C ILE A 43 3.59 -5.00 3.92
N VAL A 44 4.28 -5.55 2.93
CA VAL A 44 3.88 -6.80 2.30
C VAL A 44 4.83 -7.90 2.76
N THR A 45 4.27 -9.06 3.08
CA THR A 45 5.03 -10.28 3.31
C THR A 45 4.64 -11.32 2.29
N TRP A 46 5.63 -11.94 1.69
CA TRP A 46 5.46 -13.06 0.78
C TRP A 46 6.38 -14.21 1.21
N ALA A 47 6.38 -15.31 0.46
CA ALA A 47 7.10 -16.57 0.66
C ALA A 47 8.25 -16.59 1.70
N HIS A 48 8.35 -17.69 2.47
CA HIS A 48 9.43 -17.96 3.44
C HIS A 48 9.71 -16.80 4.43
N GLY A 49 8.70 -15.97 4.73
CA GLY A 49 8.82 -14.87 5.68
C GLY A 49 9.55 -13.65 5.13
N LYS A 50 9.72 -13.52 3.80
CA LYS A 50 10.24 -12.29 3.21
C LYS A 50 9.25 -11.15 3.42
N ARG A 51 9.78 -9.97 3.77
CA ARG A 51 9.01 -8.76 4.09
C ARG A 51 9.60 -7.58 3.32
N ARG A 52 8.72 -6.74 2.77
CA ARG A 52 9.10 -5.48 2.12
C ARG A 52 8.14 -4.38 2.55
N THR A 53 8.70 -3.23 2.89
CA THR A 53 7.91 -2.03 3.16
C THR A 53 7.51 -1.39 1.82
N LEU A 54 6.20 -1.17 1.64
CA LEU A 54 5.65 -0.51 0.46
C LEU A 54 5.71 1.02 0.62
N GLY A 55 5.39 1.53 1.81
CA GLY A 55 5.45 2.96 2.11
C GLY A 55 4.57 3.38 3.28
N SER A 56 4.57 4.68 3.60
CA SER A 56 3.69 5.27 4.63
C SER A 56 2.24 5.35 4.15
N VAL A 57 1.28 5.32 5.09
CA VAL A 57 -0.15 5.54 4.79
C VAL A 57 -0.41 6.93 4.21
N GLU A 58 0.46 7.91 4.49
CA GLU A 58 0.33 9.28 3.97
C GLU A 58 0.53 9.37 2.45
N HIS A 59 1.42 8.53 1.91
CA HIS A 59 1.74 8.51 0.48
C HIS A 59 1.02 7.40 -0.27
N LEU A 60 0.50 6.38 0.43
CA LEU A 60 -0.15 5.23 -0.17
C LEU A 60 -1.50 4.96 0.46
N THR A 61 -2.54 5.06 -0.38
CA THR A 61 -3.89 4.64 -0.02
C THR A 61 -3.99 3.12 0.10
N LEU A 62 -5.03 2.64 0.80
CA LEU A 62 -5.28 1.20 0.95
C LEU A 62 -5.38 0.48 -0.40
N ASP A 63 -6.06 1.08 -1.38
CA ASP A 63 -6.25 0.48 -2.71
C ASP A 63 -4.92 0.40 -3.47
N GLN A 64 -4.12 1.48 -3.45
CA GLN A 64 -2.77 1.46 -4.03
C GLN A 64 -1.84 0.45 -3.33
N ALA A 65 -1.92 0.34 -2.01
CA ALA A 65 -1.13 -0.63 -1.25
C ALA A 65 -1.50 -2.08 -1.62
N ARG A 66 -2.78 -2.35 -1.90
CA ARG A 66 -3.25 -3.65 -2.40
C ARG A 66 -2.69 -3.96 -3.78
N ASP A 67 -2.70 -2.99 -4.69
CA ASP A 67 -2.17 -3.18 -6.04
C ASP A 67 -0.66 -3.37 -6.03
N GLN A 68 0.08 -2.60 -5.24
CA GLN A 68 1.52 -2.79 -5.06
C GLN A 68 1.87 -4.12 -4.40
N ALA A 69 1.08 -4.57 -3.43
CA ALA A 69 1.27 -5.88 -2.80
C ALA A 69 1.06 -7.02 -3.81
N ARG A 70 0.00 -6.95 -4.63
CA ARG A 70 -0.24 -7.92 -5.71
C ARG A 70 0.90 -7.90 -6.72
N GLN A 71 1.36 -6.72 -7.11
CA GLN A 71 2.47 -6.55 -8.05
C GLN A 71 3.76 -7.15 -7.49
N ALA A 72 4.10 -6.89 -6.22
CA ALA A 72 5.30 -7.44 -5.58
C ALA A 72 5.27 -8.98 -5.50
N VAL A 73 4.09 -9.56 -5.23
CA VAL A 73 3.92 -11.02 -5.26
C VAL A 73 4.01 -11.56 -6.68
N ALA A 74 3.39 -10.89 -7.66
CA ALA A 74 3.43 -11.28 -9.07
C ALA A 74 4.87 -11.23 -9.61
N GLU A 75 5.63 -10.17 -9.32
CA GLU A 75 7.06 -10.04 -9.67
C GLU A 75 7.89 -11.19 -9.08
N TYR A 76 7.61 -11.60 -7.84
CA TYR A 76 8.30 -12.73 -7.22
C TYR A 76 7.95 -14.08 -7.87
N VAL A 77 6.68 -14.30 -8.22
CA VAL A 77 6.26 -15.50 -8.94
C VAL A 77 6.86 -15.53 -10.34
N GLN A 78 6.91 -14.38 -11.01
CA GLN A 78 7.53 -14.18 -12.32
C GLN A 78 9.06 -14.10 -12.30
N SER A 79 9.71 -13.99 -11.15
CA SER A 79 11.16 -14.16 -11.08
C SER A 79 11.55 -15.62 -10.84
N GLY A 80 10.61 -16.44 -10.35
CA GLY A 80 10.71 -17.90 -10.29
C GLY A 80 10.27 -18.63 -11.56
N LEU A 81 9.69 -17.94 -12.55
CA LEU A 81 9.23 -18.45 -13.85
C LEU A 81 9.70 -17.49 -14.95
N PRO A 82 10.08 -17.92 -16.17
CA PRO A 82 10.58 -17.01 -17.21
C PRO A 82 9.56 -15.89 -17.53
N ALA A 83 10.06 -14.65 -17.56
CA ALA A 83 9.31 -13.41 -17.42
C ALA A 83 8.17 -13.20 -18.44
N LEU A 84 6.96 -12.97 -17.94
CA LEU A 84 5.85 -12.37 -18.69
C LEU A 84 5.62 -10.95 -18.16
N ALA A 85 6.36 -10.01 -18.74
CA ALA A 85 6.32 -8.58 -18.47
C ALA A 85 4.90 -8.04 -18.30
N LYS A 86 4.61 -7.31 -17.21
CA LYS A 86 3.50 -6.34 -17.20
C LYS A 86 3.86 -5.02 -16.52
N THR A 87 3.47 -3.99 -17.25
CA THR A 87 3.63 -2.54 -17.17
C THR A 87 3.16 -1.94 -15.84
N LYS A 88 3.96 -1.04 -15.27
CA LYS A 88 3.52 -0.08 -14.24
C LYS A 88 2.52 0.90 -14.89
N PRO A 89 1.31 1.11 -14.32
CA PRO A 89 0.55 2.30 -14.65
C PRO A 89 1.27 3.49 -14.00
N THR A 90 1.92 4.29 -14.83
CA THR A 90 2.37 5.63 -14.47
C THR A 90 1.16 6.42 -13.98
N SER A 91 1.18 6.82 -12.71
CA SER A 91 0.25 7.83 -12.20
C SER A 91 0.58 9.14 -12.90
N CYS A 92 -0.17 9.46 -13.95
CA CYS A 92 -0.09 10.73 -14.63
C CYS A 92 -0.59 11.82 -13.67
N ASP A 93 0.32 12.70 -13.24
CA ASP A 93 0.01 13.97 -12.60
C ASP A 93 -0.73 14.84 -13.64
N VAL A 94 -2.06 14.89 -13.55
CA VAL A 94 -2.86 15.79 -14.39
C VAL A 94 -2.94 17.13 -13.66
N GLN A 95 -1.95 17.99 -13.92
CA GLN A 95 -2.05 19.41 -13.57
C GLN A 95 -3.07 20.05 -14.51
N ILE A 96 -4.32 20.18 -14.05
CA ILE A 96 -5.33 21.01 -14.71
C ILE A 96 -4.88 22.48 -14.57
N ALA A 97 -4.41 23.03 -15.70
CA ALA A 97 -4.16 24.45 -15.87
C ALA A 97 -5.44 25.25 -15.58
N ARG A 98 -5.36 26.20 -14.64
CA ARG A 98 -6.41 27.21 -14.42
C ARG A 98 -6.19 28.35 -15.42
N PRO A 99 -7.11 28.64 -16.36
CA PRO A 99 -7.01 29.85 -17.15
C PRO A 99 -7.39 31.04 -16.26
N ARG A 100 -6.45 31.98 -16.10
CA ARG A 100 -6.69 33.27 -15.46
C ARG A 100 -7.44 34.15 -16.47
N MET A 101 -8.76 34.18 -16.37
CA MET A 101 -9.60 35.17 -17.05
C MET A 101 -9.26 36.54 -16.47
N GLN A 102 -8.65 37.40 -17.27
CA GLN A 102 -8.50 38.82 -16.96
C GLN A 102 -9.25 39.58 -18.06
N CYS A 103 -10.49 39.96 -17.74
CA CYS A 103 -11.22 40.98 -18.47
C CYS A 103 -10.71 42.34 -18.00
N LEU A 104 -10.24 43.16 -18.94
CA LEU A 104 -10.11 44.61 -18.86
C LEU A 104 -10.35 45.16 -20.27
#